data_AF-A0A7X4FTI4-F1
#
_entry.id   AF-A0A7X4FTI4-F1
#
_cell.length_a   1.000
_cell.length_b   1.000
_cell.length_c   1.000
_cell.angle_alpha   90.00
_cell.angle_beta   90.00
_cell.angle_gamma   90.00
#
_symmetry.space_group_name_H-M   'P 1'
#
loop_
_entity.id
_entity.type
_entity.pdbx_description
1 polymer ?
#
loop_
_entity_poly.entity_id
_entity_poly.type
_entity_poly.pdbx_seq_one_letter_code
_entity_poly.pdbx_strand_id
1 'polypeptide(L)' 'EQAAAIGAAAQALADATDLQSARDAFGPLSDALIVYARDVGFGELRLAYCPMVDKEWLQATSEIRNPFYGSMMLTCGEFR' A
#
# COMPACT_ATOMS: atom_id res chain seq x y z
N GLU A 1 9.60 14.37 9.29
CA GLU A 1 8.16 14.09 9.53
C GLU A 1 7.67 12.80 8.89
N GLN A 2 7.89 12.57 7.58
CA GLN A 2 7.39 11.37 6.89
C GLN A 2 7.85 10.03 7.50
N ALA A 3 9.10 9.93 7.94
CA ALA A 3 9.62 8.73 8.59
C ALA A 3 8.85 8.33 9.87
N ALA A 4 8.33 9.30 10.63
CA ALA A 4 7.52 9.02 11.81
C ALA A 4 6.13 8.50 11.43
N ALA A 5 5.52 9.04 10.38
CA ALA A 5 4.23 8.56 9.87
C ALA A 5 4.34 7.14 9.30
N ILE A 6 5.39 6.86 8.53
CA ILE A 6 5.69 5.49 8.03
C ILE A 6 5.90 4.54 9.20
N GLY A 7 6.71 4.93 10.20
CA GLY A 7 6.98 4.10 11.37
C GLY A 7 5.71 3.76 12.17
N ALA A 8 4.85 4.75 12.42
CA ALA A 8 3.59 4.54 13.13
C ALA A 8 2.62 3.64 12.35
N ALA A 9 2.46 3.86 11.03
CA ALA A 9 1.60 3.03 10.19
C ALA A 9 2.14 1.60 10.04
N ALA A 10 3.46 1.44 9.95
CA ALA A 10 4.10 0.12 9.93
C ALA A 10 3.91 -0.62 11.26
N GLN A 11 3.98 0.08 12.39
CA GLN A 11 3.69 -0.51 13.70
C GLN A 11 2.23 -0.96 13.80
N ALA A 12 1.27 -0.13 13.35
CA ALA A 12 -0.14 -0.51 13.33
C ALA A 12 -0.40 -1.76 12.47
N LEU A 13 0.30 -1.89 11.34
CA LEU A 13 0.25 -3.09 10.51
C LEU A 13 0.87 -4.31 11.22
N ALA A 14 1.98 -4.12 11.94
CA ALA A 14 2.66 -5.19 12.67
C ALA A 14 1.86 -5.68 13.89
N ASP A 15 1.10 -4.80 14.53
CA ASP A 15 0.25 -5.11 15.69
C ASP A 15 -1.10 -5.74 15.29
N ALA A 16 -1.41 -5.79 13.99
CA ALA A 16 -2.62 -6.42 13.49
C ALA A 16 -2.64 -7.92 13.84
N THR A 17 -3.76 -8.37 14.42
CA THR A 17 -3.91 -9.77 14.89
C THR A 17 -4.70 -10.64 13.93
N ASP A 18 -5.25 -10.04 12.88
CA ASP A 18 -6.04 -10.71 11.86
C ASP A 18 -5.83 -10.05 10.48
N LEU A 19 -6.26 -10.74 9.43
CA LEU A 19 -6.07 -10.27 8.06
C LEU A 19 -6.88 -9.03 7.72
N GLN A 20 -8.03 -8.80 8.35
CA GLN A 20 -8.84 -7.63 8.10
C GLN A 20 -8.16 -6.40 8.69
N SER A 21 -7.75 -6.45 9.96
CA SER A 21 -7.02 -5.36 10.60
C SER A 21 -5.70 -5.04 9.90
N ALA A 22 -4.99 -6.05 9.38
CA ALA A 22 -3.80 -5.82 8.58
C ALA A 22 -4.09 -5.08 7.27
N ARG A 23 -5.18 -5.42 6.57
CA ARG A 23 -5.56 -4.71 5.32
C ARG A 23 -5.99 -3.28 5.59
N ASP A 24 -6.70 -3.05 6.69
CA ASP A 24 -7.14 -1.71 7.09
C ASP A 24 -5.92 -0.83 7.45
N ALA A 25 -4.93 -1.40 8.14
CA ALA A 25 -3.67 -0.73 8.48
C ALA A 25 -2.75 -0.50 7.26
N PHE A 26 -2.85 -1.32 6.21
CA PHE A 26 -2.02 -1.19 5.02
C PHE A 26 -2.29 0.11 4.24
N GLY A 27 -3.55 0.59 4.20
CA GLY A 27 -3.91 1.81 3.48
C GLY A 27 -3.10 3.04 3.92
N PRO A 28 -3.14 3.42 5.21
CA PRO A 28 -2.35 4.53 5.75
C PRO A 28 -0.84 4.37 5.55
N LEU A 29 -0.31 3.15 5.66
CA LEU A 29 1.11 2.89 5.40
C LEU A 29 1.46 3.15 3.93
N SER A 30 0.60 2.68 3.02
CA SER A 30 0.72 2.88 1.59
C SER A 30 0.74 4.37 1.23
N ASP A 31 -0.21 5.14 1.77
CA ASP A 31 -0.30 6.59 1.57
C ASP A 31 1.01 7.28 2.02
N ALA A 32 1.52 6.95 3.21
CA ALA A 32 2.76 7.52 3.73
C ALA A 32 3.99 7.15 2.89
N LEU A 33 4.07 5.91 2.40
CA LEU A 33 5.15 5.45 1.53
C LEU A 33 5.12 6.12 0.16
N ILE A 34 3.94 6.37 -0.40
CA ILE A 34 3.80 7.07 -1.69
C ILE A 34 4.26 8.51 -1.57
N VAL A 35 3.87 9.23 -0.52
CA VAL A 35 4.34 10.62 -0.29
C VAL A 35 5.87 10.65 -0.19
N TYR A 36 6.45 9.68 0.52
CA TYR A 36 7.90 9.61 0.66
C TYR A 36 8.59 9.26 -0.67
N ALA A 37 8.07 8.29 -1.41
CA ALA A 37 8.58 7.88 -2.72
C ALA A 37 8.47 9.00 -3.77
N ARG A 38 7.49 9.90 -3.67
CA ARG A 38 7.40 11.08 -4.53
C ARG A 38 8.56 12.05 -4.30
N ASP A 39 9.08 12.14 -3.08
CA ASP A 39 10.21 13.02 -2.75
C ASP A 39 11.56 12.42 -3.13
N VAL A 40 11.73 11.09 -2.95
CA VAL A 40 13.02 10.42 -3.16
C VAL A 40 13.14 9.69 -4.51
N GLY A 41 12.03 9.56 -5.24
CA GLY A 41 11.91 8.77 -6.45
C GLY A 41 11.48 7.32 -6.18
N PHE A 42 10.77 6.73 -7.14
CA PHE A 42 10.17 5.40 -7.01
C PHE A 42 11.16 4.25 -7.27
N GLY A 43 12.28 4.50 -7.97
CA GLY A 43 13.21 3.44 -8.35
C GLY A 43 12.54 2.36 -9.21
N GLU A 44 12.60 1.11 -8.76
CA GLU A 44 11.92 -0.03 -9.42
C GLU A 44 10.45 -0.20 -8.97
N LEU A 45 9.98 0.60 -8.01
CA LEU A 45 8.60 0.55 -7.55
C LEU A 45 7.68 1.19 -8.59
N ARG A 46 6.49 0.60 -8.73
CA ARG A 46 5.42 1.11 -9.57
C ARG A 46 4.24 1.48 -8.68
N LEU A 47 3.61 2.60 -9.03
CA LEU A 47 2.36 3.03 -8.39
C LEU A 47 1.21 2.23 -8.99
N ALA A 48 0.44 1.57 -8.16
CA ALA A 48 -0.77 0.85 -8.51
C ALA A 48 -1.98 1.52 -7.84
N TYR A 49 -3.16 1.36 -8.43
CA TYR A 49 -4.40 2.00 -8.00
C TYR A 49 -5.57 1.03 -8.03
N CYS A 50 -6.42 1.11 -7.02
CA CYS A 50 -7.66 0.35 -6.89
C CYS A 50 -8.86 1.31 -6.97
N PRO A 51 -9.65 1.27 -8.06
CA PRO A 51 -10.81 2.17 -8.23
C PRO A 51 -11.97 1.88 -7.26
N MET A 52 -11.99 0.70 -6.62
CA MET A 52 -13.10 0.30 -5.74
C MET A 52 -13.02 0.90 -4.34
N VAL A 53 -11.80 1.08 -3.81
CA VAL A 53 -11.56 1.68 -2.49
C VAL A 53 -10.87 3.04 -2.58
N ASP A 54 -10.61 3.52 -3.80
CA ASP A 54 -9.90 4.76 -4.08
C ASP A 54 -8.56 4.84 -3.34
N LYS A 55 -7.77 3.77 -3.44
CA LYS A 55 -6.45 3.65 -2.80
C LYS A 55 -5.35 3.32 -3.79
N GLU A 56 -4.19 3.89 -3.51
CA GLU A 56 -2.95 3.65 -4.24
C GLU A 56 -1.99 2.79 -3.42
N TRP A 57 -1.09 2.06 -4.08
CA TRP A 57 0.02 1.37 -3.42
C TRP A 57 1.26 1.22 -4.28
N LEU A 58 2.38 0.97 -3.62
CA LEU A 58 3.67 0.68 -4.25
C LEU A 58 3.92 -0.81 -4.31
N GLN A 59 4.39 -1.29 -5.46
CA GLN A 59 4.90 -2.64 -5.60
C GLN A 59 6.02 -2.73 -6.66
N ALA A 60 6.94 -3.66 -6.48
CA ALA A 60 8.04 -3.91 -7.43
C ALA A 60 7.65 -4.86 -8.58
N THR A 61 6.58 -5.63 -8.42
CA THR A 61 6.20 -6.65 -9.41
C THR A 61 5.49 -6.03 -10.62
N SER A 62 5.65 -6.66 -11.78
CA SER A 62 4.94 -6.29 -13.01
C SER A 62 3.48 -6.74 -13.04
N GLU A 63 3.07 -7.61 -12.13
CA GLU A 63 1.69 -8.06 -11.96
C GLU A 63 1.01 -7.30 -10.83
N ILE A 64 -0.27 -6.95 -11.00
CA ILE A 64 -1.09 -6.35 -9.95
C ILE A 64 -1.30 -7.37 -8.82
N ARG A 65 -0.95 -6.97 -7.59
CA ARG A 65 -1.22 -7.70 -6.35
C ARG A 65 -1.96 -6.79 -5.37
N ASN A 66 -3.28 -6.73 -5.52
CA ASN A 66 -4.15 -5.87 -4.72
C ASN A 66 -4.23 -6.37 -3.25
N PRO A 67 -3.79 -5.56 -2.28
CA PRO A 67 -3.75 -5.96 -0.88
C PRO A 67 -5.14 -5.86 -0.21
N PHE A 68 -6.07 -5.09 -0.75
CA PHE A 68 -7.28 -4.65 -0.03
C PHE A 68 -8.41 -5.68 0.00
N TYR A 69 -8.51 -6.57 -0.99
CA TYR A 69 -9.65 -7.49 -1.14
C TYR A 69 -9.28 -8.98 -1.20
N GLY A 70 -8.05 -9.32 -0.78
CA GLY A 70 -7.60 -10.71 -0.72
C GLY A 70 -7.59 -11.42 -2.07
N SER A 71 -7.73 -12.75 -2.05
CA SER A 71 -7.54 -13.59 -3.25
C SER A 71 -8.59 -13.34 -4.34
N MET A 72 -9.80 -12.90 -3.99
CA MET A 72 -10.89 -12.69 -4.95
C MET A 72 -10.62 -11.55 -5.94
N MET A 73 -9.78 -10.58 -5.55
CA MET A 73 -9.46 -9.41 -6.37
C MET A 73 -7.96 -9.17 -6.45
N LEU A 74 -7.14 -10.20 -6.21
CA LEU A 74 -5.69 -10.08 -6.11
C LEU A 74 -5.07 -9.44 -7.38
N THR A 75 -5.66 -9.67 -8.55
CA THR A 75 -5.18 -9.11 -9.83
C THR A 75 -5.97 -7.89 -10.29
N CYS A 76 -6.87 -7.35 -9.46
CA CYS A 76 -7.72 -6.21 -9.80
C CYS A 76 -7.04 -4.89 -9.44
N GLY A 77 -7.01 -3.96 -10.38
CA GLY A 77 -6.35 -2.66 -10.24
C GLY A 77 -5.54 -2.33 -11.49
N GLU A 78 -4.94 -1.16 -11.50
CA GLU A 78 -4.17 -0.65 -12.64
C GLU A 78 -2.88 0.00 -12.16
N PHE A 79 -1.82 -0.11 -12.96
CA PHE A 79 -0.62 0.70 -12.74
C PHE A 79 -0.87 2.13 -13.24
N ARG A 80 -0.39 3.11 -12.48
CA ARG A 80 -0.43 4.54 -12.78
C ARG A 80 0.93 5.01 -13.29
#